data_AF-A0A1G0LQV2-F1
#
_entry.id   AF-A0A1G0LQV2-F1
#
_cell.length_a   1.000
_cell.length_b   1.000
_cell.length_c   1.000
_cell.angle_alpha   90.00
_cell.angle_beta   90.00
_cell.angle_gamma   90.00
#
_symmetry.space_group_name_H-M   'P 1'
#
loop_
_entity.id
_entity.type
_entity.pdbx_description
1 polymer ?
#
loop_
_entity_poly.entity_id
_entity_poly.type
_entity_poly.pdbx_seq_one_letter_code
_entity_poly.pdbx_strand_id
1 'polypeptide(L)'
;MSAPDLEKLKAHVSGQDLEELNLACDGKASAMKAYKERPGKETKADYDAARDLHQETLERLWREHFPDDAPAPEGERFRNRKQAFDWLKAQGYKVSQGKFYGDCEAGSPTVHKDGSVSRYHVMQYGQQLDVERKGSDQDSQKSDEADLRKRIAEAEIAERKNDREKRQMDSEWLHRSDALVQMAAIMGKTRAALRRRFYTGYQELIKKCGGDHARGNEVYEYLDNMLRQAFNEVAGNGKIEGTLIKHKATDADTAV
;
A
#
# COMPACT_ATOMS: atom_id res chain seq x y z
N MET A 1 16.32 16.26 -19.26
CA MET A 1 17.62 16.92 -19.50
C MET A 1 18.18 17.40 -18.18
N SER A 2 19.48 17.28 -17.95
CA SER A 2 20.13 17.51 -16.65
C SER A 2 20.79 18.90 -16.57
N ALA A 3 21.13 19.38 -15.38
CA ALA A 3 21.83 20.65 -15.16
C ALA A 3 23.07 20.90 -16.09
N PRO A 4 23.92 19.91 -16.41
CA PRO A 4 25.03 20.12 -17.35
C PRO A 4 24.61 20.35 -18.80
N ASP A 5 23.38 20.00 -19.19
CA ASP A 5 22.87 20.27 -20.54
C ASP A 5 22.54 21.78 -20.68
N LEU A 6 22.06 22.42 -19.61
CA LEU A 6 21.72 23.84 -19.61
C LEU A 6 22.95 24.75 -19.78
N GLU A 7 24.09 24.39 -19.19
CA GLU A 7 25.35 25.13 -19.36
C GLU A 7 25.92 25.00 -20.77
N LYS A 8 25.82 23.81 -21.38
CA LYS A 8 26.21 23.59 -22.78
C LYS A 8 25.37 24.45 -23.73
N LEU A 9 24.07 24.54 -23.48
CA LEU A 9 23.18 25.32 -24.33
C LEU A 9 23.45 26.82 -24.18
N LYS A 10 23.68 27.32 -22.97
CA LYS A 10 24.08 28.72 -22.72
C LYS A 10 25.40 29.11 -23.40
N ALA A 11 26.32 28.17 -23.59
CA ALA A 11 27.59 28.42 -24.28
C ALA A 11 27.46 28.51 -25.81
N HIS A 12 26.35 28.02 -26.39
CA HIS A 12 26.17 27.90 -27.84
C HIS A 12 25.07 28.81 -28.40
N VAL A 13 24.12 29.21 -27.57
CA VAL A 13 23.00 30.09 -27.92
C VAL A 13 23.40 31.55 -27.73
N SER A 14 23.03 32.43 -28.67
CA SER A 14 23.33 33.86 -28.60
C SER A 14 22.13 34.72 -29.00
N GLY A 15 22.07 35.97 -28.53
CA GLY A 15 21.02 36.92 -28.90
C GLY A 15 19.67 36.61 -28.24
N GLN A 16 18.59 36.66 -29.04
CA GLN A 16 17.20 36.56 -28.57
C GLN A 16 16.90 35.23 -27.85
N ASP A 17 17.48 34.12 -28.32
CA ASP A 17 17.26 32.80 -27.73
C ASP A 17 17.90 32.66 -26.34
N LEU A 18 18.99 33.40 -26.07
CA LEU A 18 19.61 33.46 -24.75
C LEU A 18 18.73 34.25 -23.77
N GLU A 19 18.13 35.34 -24.23
CA GLU A 19 17.19 36.15 -23.45
C GLU A 19 15.94 35.34 -23.09
N GLU A 20 15.38 34.60 -24.04
CA GLU A 20 14.23 33.72 -23.81
C GLU A 20 14.56 32.60 -22.81
N LEU A 21 15.73 31.96 -22.94
CA LEU A 21 16.17 30.92 -22.02
C LEU A 21 16.37 31.45 -20.59
N ASN A 22 16.98 32.64 -20.46
CA ASN A 22 17.17 33.29 -19.16
C ASN A 22 15.83 33.68 -18.54
N LEU A 23 14.90 34.24 -19.32
CA LEU A 23 13.55 34.56 -18.87
C LEU A 23 12.82 33.32 -18.32
N ALA A 24 12.91 32.18 -19.03
CA ALA A 24 12.31 30.93 -18.59
C ALA A 24 12.98 30.36 -17.31
N CYS A 25 14.30 30.51 -17.16
CA CYS A 25 15.03 30.13 -15.95
C CYS A 25 14.61 30.97 -14.74
N ASP A 26 14.56 32.29 -14.92
CA ASP A 26 14.21 33.25 -13.88
C ASP A 26 12.73 33.11 -13.47
N GLY A 27 11.84 32.87 -14.44
CA GLY A 27 10.42 32.57 -14.21
C GLY A 27 10.22 31.33 -13.34
N LYS A 28 10.92 30.23 -13.66
CA LYS A 28 10.89 29.00 -12.85
C LYS A 28 11.46 29.22 -11.44
N ALA A 29 12.57 29.96 -11.31
CA ALA A 29 13.17 30.25 -10.01
C ALA A 29 12.25 31.11 -9.13
N SER A 30 11.60 32.11 -9.72
CA SER A 30 10.62 32.98 -9.04
C SER A 30 9.39 32.20 -8.58
N ALA A 31 8.80 31.38 -9.46
CA ALA A 31 7.65 30.53 -9.12
C ALA A 31 7.99 29.49 -8.04
N MET A 32 9.19 28.91 -8.08
CA MET A 32 9.67 28.00 -7.05
C MET A 32 9.80 28.69 -5.69
N LYS A 33 10.28 29.94 -5.66
CA LYS A 33 10.39 30.73 -4.43
C LYS A 33 9.01 31.06 -3.86
N ALA A 34 8.06 31.48 -4.71
CA ALA A 34 6.68 31.74 -4.30
C ALA A 34 6.01 30.50 -3.69
N TYR A 35 6.20 29.32 -4.30
CA TYR A 35 5.68 28.06 -3.77
C TYR A 35 6.29 27.67 -2.41
N LYS A 36 7.59 27.94 -2.19
CA LYS A 36 8.26 27.70 -0.90
C LYS A 36 7.76 28.62 0.21
N GLU A 37 7.51 29.89 -0.12
CA GLU A 37 7.05 30.89 0.87
C GLU A 37 5.57 30.69 1.23
N ARG A 38 4.73 30.26 0.28
CA ARG A 38 3.30 30.02 0.49
C ARG A 38 2.86 28.73 -0.21
N PRO A 39 2.99 27.56 0.43
CA PRO A 39 2.58 26.31 -0.18
C PRO A 39 1.05 26.26 -0.32
N GLY A 40 0.56 26.39 -1.55
CA GLY A 40 -0.86 26.37 -1.89
C GLY A 40 -1.14 25.82 -3.29
N LYS A 41 -2.42 25.56 -3.59
CA LYS A 41 -2.86 24.98 -4.87
C LYS A 41 -2.56 25.92 -6.06
N GLU A 42 -2.76 27.21 -5.89
CA GLU A 42 -2.50 28.23 -6.92
C GLU A 42 -0.99 28.37 -7.19
N THR A 43 -0.19 28.55 -6.14
CA THR A 43 1.28 28.63 -6.26
C THR A 43 1.92 27.36 -6.84
N LYS A 44 1.29 26.20 -6.66
CA LYS A 44 1.74 24.95 -7.27
C LYS A 44 1.46 24.94 -8.77
N ALA A 45 0.27 25.38 -9.17
CA ALA A 45 -0.09 25.49 -10.58
C ALA A 45 0.83 26.47 -11.33
N ASP A 46 1.14 27.61 -10.71
CA ASP A 46 2.09 28.58 -11.28
C ASP A 46 3.51 27.99 -11.42
N TYR A 47 3.95 27.20 -10.45
CA TYR A 47 5.24 26.51 -10.52
C TYR A 47 5.26 25.41 -11.60
N ASP A 48 4.20 24.61 -11.70
CA ASP A 48 4.10 23.57 -12.73
C ASP A 48 4.07 24.21 -14.13
N ALA A 49 3.31 25.29 -14.34
CA ALA A 49 3.30 26.04 -15.61
C ALA A 49 4.67 26.64 -15.96
N ALA A 50 5.37 27.24 -14.99
CA ALA A 50 6.71 27.79 -15.21
C ALA A 50 7.77 26.71 -15.49
N ARG A 51 7.60 25.52 -14.88
CA ARG A 51 8.46 24.37 -15.15
C ARG A 51 8.26 23.84 -16.57
N ASP A 52 7.01 23.71 -17.00
CA ASP A 52 6.67 23.18 -18.32
C ASP A 52 7.13 24.13 -19.42
N LEU A 53 6.90 25.45 -19.28
CA LEU A 53 7.45 26.47 -20.19
C LEU A 53 8.97 26.39 -20.31
N HIS A 54 9.67 26.27 -19.17
CA HIS A 54 11.13 26.13 -19.17
C HIS A 54 11.61 24.87 -19.89
N GLN A 55 10.87 23.77 -19.77
CA GLN A 55 11.21 22.53 -20.45
C GLN A 55 10.94 22.62 -21.96
N GLU A 56 9.83 23.22 -22.38
CA GLU A 56 9.52 23.46 -23.78
C GLU A 56 10.57 24.34 -24.47
N THR A 57 10.97 25.46 -23.85
CA THR A 57 12.02 26.34 -24.38
C THR A 57 13.35 25.60 -24.49
N LEU A 58 13.71 24.78 -23.49
CA LEU A 58 14.92 23.95 -23.54
C LEU A 58 14.88 22.94 -24.69
N GLU A 59 13.77 22.21 -24.85
CA GLU A 59 13.63 21.19 -25.89
C GLU A 59 13.64 21.81 -27.30
N ARG A 60 13.00 22.97 -27.47
CA ARG A 60 12.99 23.72 -28.75
C ARG A 60 14.40 24.18 -29.11
N LEU A 61 15.08 24.90 -28.22
CA LEU A 61 16.43 25.42 -28.48
C LEU A 61 17.46 24.30 -28.62
N TRP A 62 17.31 23.21 -27.87
CA TRP A 62 18.20 22.06 -28.01
C TRP A 62 18.09 21.42 -29.38
N ARG A 63 16.87 21.31 -29.93
CA ARG A 63 16.64 20.78 -31.28
C ARG A 63 17.23 21.68 -32.37
N GLU A 64 17.19 22.99 -32.19
CA GLU A 64 17.69 23.97 -33.17
C GLU A 64 19.24 24.04 -33.17
N HIS A 65 19.86 24.01 -31.99
CA HIS A 65 21.33 24.19 -31.87
C HIS A 65 22.12 22.89 -31.83
N PHE A 66 21.50 21.76 -31.44
CA PHE A 66 22.16 20.46 -31.35
C PHE A 66 21.40 19.37 -32.11
N PRO A 67 21.29 19.46 -33.46
CA PRO A 67 20.55 18.50 -34.27
C PRO A 67 21.16 17.08 -34.26
N ASP A 68 22.45 16.93 -33.95
CA ASP A 68 23.14 15.64 -33.86
C ASP A 68 22.96 14.94 -32.50
N ASP A 69 22.71 15.70 -31.42
CA ASP A 69 22.40 15.19 -30.07
C ASP A 69 20.90 15.12 -29.80
N ALA A 70 20.07 15.58 -30.74
CA ALA A 70 18.63 15.40 -30.66
C ALA A 70 18.31 13.90 -30.71
N PRO A 71 17.41 13.40 -29.83
CA PRO A 71 16.92 12.03 -29.96
C PRO A 71 16.41 11.85 -31.40
N ALA A 72 16.91 10.80 -32.05
CA ALA A 72 16.75 10.59 -33.49
C ALA A 72 15.31 10.90 -33.92
N PRO A 73 15.10 11.64 -35.03
CA PRO A 73 13.77 11.82 -35.58
C PRO A 73 13.12 10.44 -35.73
N GLU A 74 11.79 10.37 -35.63
CA GLU A 74 10.98 9.18 -35.94
C GLU A 74 11.08 8.80 -37.43
N GLY A 75 12.30 8.64 -37.95
CA GLY A 75 12.61 8.14 -39.27
C GLY A 75 12.97 6.67 -39.19
N GLU A 76 12.63 5.94 -40.25
CA GLU A 76 12.89 4.50 -40.38
C GLU A 76 14.39 4.15 -40.49
N ARG A 77 15.28 5.13 -40.70
CA ARG A 77 16.70 4.91 -41.02
C ARG A 77 17.65 5.85 -40.26
N PHE A 78 18.75 5.28 -39.78
CA PHE A 78 19.91 5.99 -39.23
C PHE A 78 20.85 6.42 -40.35
N ARG A 79 21.40 7.62 -40.24
CA ARG A 79 22.34 8.17 -41.24
C ARG A 79 23.66 7.41 -41.26
N ASN A 80 24.17 7.07 -40.07
CA ASN A 80 25.49 6.47 -39.89
C ASN A 80 25.45 5.29 -38.90
N ARG A 81 26.38 4.35 -39.04
CA ARG A 81 26.59 3.22 -38.12
C ARG A 81 26.74 3.65 -36.65
N LYS A 82 27.41 4.78 -36.41
CA LYS A 82 27.57 5.36 -35.07
C LYS A 82 26.21 5.69 -34.41
N GLN A 83 25.32 6.32 -35.18
CA GLN A 83 23.98 6.70 -34.71
C GLN A 83 23.13 5.46 -34.36
N ALA A 84 23.26 4.40 -35.15
CA ALA A 84 22.61 3.11 -34.86
C ALA A 84 23.13 2.48 -33.56
N PHE A 85 24.44 2.54 -33.31
CA PHE A 85 25.05 2.04 -32.07
C PHE A 85 24.60 2.83 -30.85
N ASP A 86 24.62 4.16 -30.93
CA ASP A 86 24.21 5.04 -29.83
C ASP A 86 22.73 4.83 -29.49
N TRP A 87 21.87 4.64 -30.50
CA TRP A 87 20.47 4.28 -30.31
C TRP A 87 20.32 2.91 -29.61
N LEU A 88 21.06 1.89 -30.07
CA LEU A 88 21.00 0.55 -29.48
C LEU A 88 21.46 0.55 -28.01
N LYS A 89 22.48 1.34 -27.68
CA LYS A 89 22.93 1.58 -26.30
C LYS A 89 21.88 2.33 -25.48
N ALA A 90 21.23 3.35 -26.05
CA ALA A 90 20.18 4.11 -25.39
C ALA A 90 18.93 3.26 -25.09
N GLN A 91 18.65 2.25 -25.92
CA GLN A 91 17.59 1.25 -25.67
C GLN A 91 17.96 0.23 -24.56
N GLY A 92 19.17 0.29 -24.00
CA GLY A 92 19.62 -0.56 -22.89
C GLY A 92 20.31 -1.86 -23.31
N TYR A 93 20.54 -2.08 -24.61
CA TYR A 93 21.27 -3.25 -25.08
C TYR A 93 22.77 -3.13 -24.78
N LYS A 94 23.35 -4.18 -24.19
CA LYS A 94 24.76 -4.21 -23.78
C LYS A 94 25.64 -4.82 -24.88
N VAL A 95 26.00 -4.00 -25.86
CA VAL A 95 26.90 -4.36 -26.98
C VAL A 95 28.15 -3.50 -26.97
N SER A 96 29.32 -4.10 -27.23
CA SER A 96 30.57 -3.35 -27.39
C SER A 96 30.65 -2.74 -28.79
N GLN A 97 31.24 -1.55 -28.89
CA GLN A 97 31.38 -0.85 -30.17
C GLN A 97 32.12 -1.71 -31.20
N GLY A 98 33.22 -2.38 -30.81
CA GLY A 98 33.96 -3.27 -31.71
C GLY A 98 33.12 -4.43 -32.25
N LYS A 99 32.26 -5.04 -31.41
CA LYS A 99 31.38 -6.14 -31.82
C LYS A 99 30.32 -5.65 -32.81
N PHE A 100 29.64 -4.54 -32.49
CA PHE A 100 28.61 -3.99 -33.38
C PHE A 100 29.17 -3.64 -34.77
N TYR A 101 30.36 -3.04 -34.83
CA TYR A 101 30.98 -2.67 -36.10
C TYR A 101 31.45 -3.89 -36.90
N GLY A 102 32.03 -4.90 -36.22
CA GLY A 102 32.39 -6.18 -36.86
C GLY A 102 31.17 -6.93 -37.40
N ASP A 103 30.07 -6.94 -36.65
CA ASP A 103 28.83 -7.60 -37.08
C ASP A 103 28.17 -6.84 -38.25
N CYS A 104 28.26 -5.49 -38.28
CA CYS A 104 27.85 -4.69 -39.45
C CYS A 104 28.67 -5.03 -40.71
N GLU A 105 29.97 -5.31 -40.57
CA GLU A 105 30.82 -5.76 -41.69
C GLU A 105 30.49 -7.19 -42.12
N ALA A 106 30.08 -8.04 -41.18
CA ALA A 106 29.54 -9.37 -41.45
C ALA A 106 28.12 -9.36 -42.05
N GLY A 107 27.49 -8.18 -42.19
CA GLY A 107 26.20 -7.99 -42.83
C GLY A 107 25.00 -7.99 -41.90
N SER A 108 25.20 -7.97 -40.58
CA SER A 108 24.12 -7.94 -39.57
C SER A 108 24.41 -6.91 -38.46
N PRO A 109 23.71 -5.76 -38.40
CA PRO A 109 22.58 -5.33 -39.23
C PRO A 109 22.99 -4.89 -40.64
N THR A 110 22.07 -5.04 -41.59
CA THR A 110 22.29 -4.71 -43.01
C THR A 110 22.54 -3.22 -43.22
N VAL A 111 23.70 -2.88 -43.78
CA VAL A 111 24.09 -1.51 -44.14
C VAL A 111 23.77 -1.26 -45.61
N HIS A 112 23.04 -0.19 -45.91
CA HIS A 112 22.73 0.19 -47.29
C HIS A 112 23.96 0.82 -47.97
N LYS A 113 23.97 0.85 -49.31
CA LYS A 113 25.07 1.41 -50.12
C LYS A 113 25.40 2.87 -49.78
N ASP A 114 24.41 3.61 -49.29
CA ASP A 114 24.55 5.01 -48.86
C ASP A 114 25.11 5.16 -47.44
N GLY A 115 25.52 4.07 -46.77
CA GLY A 115 26.02 4.06 -45.40
C GLY A 115 24.94 4.13 -44.32
N SER A 116 23.67 4.31 -44.72
CA SER A 116 22.51 4.32 -43.82
C SER A 116 22.15 2.92 -43.32
N VAL A 117 21.57 2.85 -42.11
CA VAL A 117 21.17 1.59 -41.47
C VAL A 117 19.70 1.69 -41.06
N SER A 118 18.88 0.71 -41.43
CA SER A 118 17.46 0.68 -41.04
C SER A 118 17.31 0.42 -39.54
N ARG A 119 16.41 1.16 -38.90
CA ARG A 119 16.06 0.98 -37.48
C ARG A 119 15.52 -0.41 -37.20
N TYR A 120 14.74 -0.96 -38.12
CA TYR A 120 14.18 -2.31 -38.00
C TYR A 120 15.29 -3.37 -37.86
N HIS A 121 16.31 -3.32 -38.72
CA HIS A 121 17.42 -4.28 -38.68
C HIS A 121 18.28 -4.13 -37.42
N VAL A 122 18.47 -2.90 -36.93
CA VAL A 122 19.21 -2.64 -35.68
C VAL A 122 18.43 -3.16 -34.47
N MET A 123 17.11 -2.98 -34.44
CA MET A 123 16.24 -3.53 -33.40
C MET A 123 16.26 -5.06 -33.40
N GLN A 124 16.16 -5.68 -34.58
CA GLN A 124 16.21 -7.14 -34.73
C GLN A 124 17.55 -7.71 -34.23
N TYR A 125 18.66 -7.03 -34.54
CA TYR A 125 19.98 -7.40 -34.04
C TYR A 125 20.06 -7.31 -32.50
N GLY A 126 19.52 -6.24 -31.89
CA GLY A 126 19.47 -6.10 -30.44
C GLY A 126 18.67 -7.22 -29.76
N GLN A 127 17.52 -7.61 -30.33
CA GLN A 127 16.69 -8.70 -29.82
C GLN A 127 17.40 -10.06 -29.88
N GLN A 128 18.13 -10.36 -30.95
CA GLN A 128 18.87 -11.62 -31.08
C GLN A 128 19.95 -11.77 -29.99
N LEU A 129 20.66 -10.69 -29.66
CA LEU A 129 21.66 -10.68 -28.60
C LEU A 129 21.09 -10.91 -27.20
N ASP A 130 19.89 -10.39 -26.93
CA ASP A 130 19.21 -10.61 -25.66
C ASP A 130 18.70 -12.05 -25.50
N VAL A 131 18.28 -12.69 -26.59
CA VAL A 131 17.85 -14.10 -26.59
C VAL A 131 19.03 -15.04 -26.33
N GLU A 132 20.19 -14.80 -26.96
CA GLU A 132 21.40 -15.60 -26.72
C GLU A 132 21.88 -15.51 -25.26
N ARG A 133 21.70 -14.36 -24.60
CA ARG A 133 22.03 -14.20 -23.18
C ARG A 133 21.03 -14.86 -22.24
N LYS A 134 19.73 -14.75 -22.51
CA LYS A 134 18.71 -15.39 -21.65
C LYS A 134 18.82 -16.92 -21.63
N GLY A 135 19.45 -17.52 -22.64
CA GLY A 135 19.74 -18.96 -22.66
C GLY A 135 20.70 -19.45 -21.56
N SER A 136 21.55 -18.57 -21.02
CA SER A 136 22.55 -18.91 -19.99
C SER A 136 22.09 -18.69 -18.54
N ASP A 137 20.93 -18.07 -18.31
CA ASP A 137 20.42 -17.64 -16.99
C ASP A 137 19.47 -18.66 -16.32
N GLN A 138 19.47 -19.93 -16.76
CA GLN A 138 18.56 -20.95 -16.22
C GLN A 138 18.75 -21.25 -14.73
N ASP A 139 19.93 -21.04 -14.16
CA ASP A 139 20.15 -21.24 -12.71
C ASP A 139 19.60 -20.07 -11.88
N SER A 140 19.66 -18.85 -12.40
CA SER A 140 19.07 -17.66 -11.78
C SER A 140 17.54 -17.79 -11.68
N GLN A 141 16.91 -18.30 -12.74
CA GLN A 141 15.45 -18.52 -12.78
C GLN A 141 14.96 -19.58 -11.78
N LYS A 142 15.75 -20.64 -11.54
CA LYS A 142 15.39 -21.66 -10.54
C LYS A 142 15.50 -21.13 -9.10
N SER A 143 16.49 -20.29 -8.82
CA SER A 143 16.62 -19.62 -7.52
C SER A 143 15.44 -18.67 -7.28
N ASP A 144 15.09 -17.87 -8.28
CA ASP A 144 13.95 -16.95 -8.19
C ASP A 144 12.62 -17.68 -7.99
N GLU A 145 12.44 -18.84 -8.62
CA GLU A 145 11.25 -19.67 -8.45
C GLU A 145 11.16 -20.30 -7.05
N ALA A 146 12.29 -20.71 -6.47
CA ALA A 146 12.33 -21.22 -5.10
C ALA A 146 12.00 -20.13 -4.08
N ASP A 147 12.52 -18.92 -4.27
CA ASP A 147 12.23 -17.77 -3.42
C ASP A 147 10.77 -17.31 -3.54
N LEU A 148 10.20 -17.35 -4.75
CA LEU A 148 8.78 -17.08 -4.96
C LEU A 148 7.90 -18.09 -4.22
N ARG A 149 8.21 -19.39 -4.32
CA ARG A 149 7.45 -20.44 -3.60
C ARG A 149 7.54 -20.27 -2.08
N LYS A 150 8.70 -19.89 -1.57
CA LYS A 150 8.89 -19.62 -0.14
C LYS A 150 8.05 -18.42 0.32
N ARG A 151 8.07 -17.32 -0.44
CA ARG A 151 7.25 -16.13 -0.15
C ARG A 151 5.75 -16.42 -0.18
N ILE A 152 5.30 -17.24 -1.13
CA ILE A 152 3.89 -17.67 -1.21
C ILE A 152 3.52 -18.50 0.03
N ALA A 153 4.35 -19.47 0.42
CA ALA A 153 4.11 -20.29 1.60
C ALA A 153 4.11 -19.47 2.90
N GLU A 154 5.03 -18.51 3.02
CA GLU A 154 5.07 -17.59 4.18
C GLU A 154 3.84 -16.69 4.22
N ALA A 155 3.37 -16.19 3.08
CA ALA A 155 2.13 -15.42 2.98
C ALA A 155 0.90 -16.24 3.40
N GLU A 156 0.78 -17.49 2.93
CA GLU A 156 -0.32 -18.37 3.35
C GLU A 156 -0.29 -18.68 4.85
N ILE A 157 0.89 -18.88 5.44
CA ILE A 157 1.03 -19.12 6.87
C ILE A 157 0.61 -17.86 7.66
N ALA A 158 1.01 -16.68 7.20
CA ALA A 158 0.63 -15.42 7.81
C ALA A 158 -0.88 -15.17 7.73
N GLU A 159 -1.51 -15.48 6.58
CA GLU A 159 -2.95 -15.36 6.40
C GLU A 159 -3.72 -16.32 7.32
N ARG A 160 -3.31 -17.60 7.39
CA ARG A 160 -3.93 -18.58 8.31
C ARG A 160 -3.77 -18.18 9.78
N LYS A 161 -2.64 -17.56 10.15
CA LYS A 161 -2.42 -17.07 11.51
C LYS A 161 -3.34 -15.88 11.81
N ASN A 162 -3.44 -14.92 10.90
CA ASN A 162 -4.33 -13.77 11.02
C ASN A 162 -5.80 -14.21 11.12
N ASP A 163 -6.22 -15.18 10.31
CA ASP A 163 -7.57 -15.75 10.38
C ASP A 163 -7.85 -16.44 11.72
N ARG A 164 -6.87 -17.14 12.29
CA ARG A 164 -7.03 -17.73 13.63
C ARG A 164 -7.14 -16.66 14.71
N GLU A 165 -6.32 -15.61 14.64
CA GLU A 165 -6.35 -14.49 15.57
C GLU A 165 -7.68 -13.73 15.47
N LYS A 166 -8.18 -13.49 14.24
CA LYS A 166 -9.52 -12.92 14.02
C LYS A 166 -10.61 -13.80 14.60
N ARG A 167 -10.59 -15.12 14.37
CA ARG A 167 -11.58 -16.03 14.96
C ARG A 167 -11.50 -16.09 16.48
N GLN A 168 -10.31 -15.95 17.06
CA GLN A 168 -10.15 -15.84 18.51
C GLN A 168 -10.77 -14.54 19.02
N MET A 169 -10.46 -13.40 18.39
CA MET A 169 -11.10 -12.14 18.70
C MET A 169 -12.61 -12.23 18.53
N ASP A 170 -13.12 -12.72 17.41
CA ASP A 170 -14.56 -12.89 17.17
C ASP A 170 -15.22 -13.81 18.21
N SER A 171 -14.52 -14.82 18.72
CA SER A 171 -15.03 -15.68 19.80
C SER A 171 -15.14 -14.98 21.15
N GLU A 172 -14.38 -13.90 21.36
CA GLU A 172 -14.48 -13.05 22.54
C GLU A 172 -15.64 -12.04 22.43
N TRP A 173 -16.13 -11.77 21.22
CA TRP A 173 -17.13 -10.74 20.96
C TRP A 173 -18.52 -11.36 20.97
N LEU A 174 -19.25 -11.11 22.06
CA LEU A 174 -20.63 -11.53 22.20
C LEU A 174 -21.57 -10.48 21.57
N HIS A 175 -22.58 -10.92 20.81
CA HIS A 175 -23.61 -10.01 20.35
C HIS A 175 -24.26 -9.29 21.53
N ARG A 176 -24.57 -8.00 21.35
CA ARG A 176 -25.17 -7.17 22.41
C ARG A 176 -26.47 -7.79 22.97
N SER A 177 -27.30 -8.38 22.11
CA SER A 177 -28.52 -9.09 22.52
C SER A 177 -28.21 -10.24 23.47
N ASP A 178 -27.19 -11.03 23.13
CA ASP A 178 -26.83 -12.24 23.87
C ASP A 178 -26.18 -11.87 25.20
N ALA A 179 -25.36 -10.82 25.22
CA ALA A 179 -24.81 -10.24 26.45
C ALA A 179 -25.93 -9.78 27.39
N LEU A 180 -26.93 -9.07 26.88
CA LEU A 180 -28.08 -8.61 27.66
C LEU A 180 -28.92 -9.78 28.20
N VAL A 181 -29.11 -10.83 27.40
CA VAL A 181 -29.81 -12.05 27.85
C VAL A 181 -29.04 -12.74 28.98
N GLN A 182 -27.72 -12.88 28.85
CA GLN A 182 -26.89 -13.47 29.90
C GLN A 182 -26.92 -12.62 31.18
N MET A 183 -26.82 -11.29 31.07
CA MET A 183 -26.94 -10.39 32.21
C MET A 183 -28.32 -10.48 32.87
N ALA A 184 -29.40 -10.54 32.09
CA ALA A 184 -30.76 -10.71 32.60
C ALA A 184 -30.93 -12.04 33.35
N ALA A 185 -30.35 -13.12 32.82
CA ALA A 185 -30.36 -14.43 33.48
C ALA A 185 -29.60 -14.40 34.82
N ILE A 186 -28.42 -13.76 34.87
CA ILE A 186 -27.66 -13.58 36.11
C ILE A 186 -28.46 -12.77 37.13
N MET A 187 -29.02 -11.62 36.73
CA MET A 187 -29.84 -10.78 37.61
C MET A 187 -31.06 -11.54 38.15
N GLY A 188 -31.72 -12.35 37.32
CA GLY A 188 -32.83 -13.21 37.72
C GLY A 188 -32.43 -14.23 38.79
N LYS A 189 -31.30 -14.91 38.58
CA LYS A 189 -30.74 -15.86 39.56
C LYS A 189 -30.36 -15.18 40.87
N THR A 190 -29.71 -14.01 40.82
CA THR A 190 -29.34 -13.24 42.02
C THR A 190 -30.57 -12.83 42.81
N ARG A 191 -31.61 -12.32 42.13
CA ARG A 191 -32.87 -11.97 42.78
C ARG A 191 -33.53 -13.18 43.44
N ALA A 192 -33.54 -14.33 42.77
CA ALA A 192 -34.11 -15.56 43.31
C ALA A 192 -33.34 -16.07 44.54
N ALA A 193 -31.99 -16.05 44.48
CA ALA A 193 -31.13 -16.46 45.57
C ALA A 193 -31.34 -15.57 46.81
N LEU A 194 -31.35 -14.24 46.62
CA LEU A 194 -31.64 -13.29 47.69
C LEU A 194 -33.02 -13.54 48.30
N ARG A 195 -34.07 -13.62 47.48
CA ARG A 195 -35.43 -13.86 47.97
C ARG A 195 -35.53 -15.14 48.79
N ARG A 196 -34.91 -16.23 48.33
CA ARG A 196 -34.90 -17.50 49.05
C ARG A 196 -34.19 -17.37 50.39
N ARG A 197 -33.02 -16.73 50.43
CA ARG A 197 -32.23 -16.52 51.65
C ARG A 197 -32.97 -15.64 52.67
N PHE A 198 -33.62 -14.57 52.22
CA PHE A 198 -34.50 -13.77 53.07
C PHE A 198 -35.66 -14.60 53.61
N TYR A 199 -36.33 -15.37 52.76
CA TYR A 199 -37.46 -16.22 53.18
C TYR A 199 -37.05 -17.33 54.15
N THR A 200 -35.84 -17.87 54.06
CA THR A 200 -35.35 -18.87 55.03
C THR A 200 -34.79 -18.22 56.29
N GLY A 201 -34.19 -17.03 56.17
CA GLY A 201 -33.43 -16.39 57.24
C GLY A 201 -34.17 -15.29 58.00
N TYR A 202 -35.40 -14.93 57.62
CA TYR A 202 -36.12 -13.80 58.25
C TYR A 202 -36.42 -14.03 59.73
N GLN A 203 -36.64 -15.26 60.17
CA GLN A 203 -36.93 -15.53 61.59
C GLN A 203 -35.69 -15.26 62.47
N GLU A 204 -34.51 -15.68 62.03
CA GLU A 204 -33.25 -15.34 62.70
C GLU A 204 -32.96 -13.84 62.63
N LEU A 205 -33.29 -13.20 61.51
CA LEU A 205 -33.19 -11.74 61.37
C LEU A 205 -34.06 -11.04 62.42
N ILE A 206 -35.33 -11.45 62.57
CA ILE A 206 -36.25 -10.89 63.59
C ILE A 206 -35.70 -11.09 65.00
N LYS A 207 -35.15 -12.27 65.29
CA LYS A 207 -34.53 -12.58 66.59
C LYS A 207 -33.28 -11.75 66.89
N LYS A 208 -32.46 -11.47 65.86
CA LYS A 208 -31.27 -10.61 65.97
C LYS A 208 -31.65 -9.13 66.10
N CYS A 209 -32.65 -8.68 65.34
CA CYS A 209 -33.15 -7.32 65.42
C CYS A 209 -33.77 -7.02 66.78
N GLY A 210 -34.63 -7.91 67.32
CA GLY A 210 -35.23 -7.79 68.65
C GLY A 210 -35.99 -6.48 68.96
N GLY A 211 -36.10 -5.55 67.99
CA GLY A 211 -36.52 -4.17 68.21
C GLY A 211 -35.49 -3.28 68.90
N ASP A 212 -34.27 -3.75 69.14
CA ASP A 212 -33.23 -3.02 69.89
C ASP A 212 -32.18 -2.42 68.95
N HIS A 213 -32.10 -1.08 68.95
CA HIS A 213 -31.14 -0.34 68.13
C HIS A 213 -29.68 -0.63 68.50
N ALA A 214 -29.38 -1.02 69.74
CA ALA A 214 -28.02 -1.35 70.16
C ALA A 214 -27.46 -2.59 69.45
N ARG A 215 -28.34 -3.47 68.94
CA ARG A 215 -27.99 -4.71 68.23
C ARG A 215 -27.86 -4.53 66.71
N GLY A 216 -27.87 -3.29 66.22
CA GLY A 216 -27.77 -3.00 64.79
C GLY A 216 -26.57 -3.65 64.10
N ASN A 217 -25.42 -3.75 64.77
CA ASN A 217 -24.22 -4.40 64.22
C ASN A 217 -24.43 -5.90 63.97
N GLU A 218 -25.10 -6.62 64.87
CA GLU A 218 -25.40 -8.06 64.71
C GLU A 218 -26.34 -8.32 63.53
N VAL A 219 -27.27 -7.39 63.27
CA VAL A 219 -28.20 -7.43 62.14
C VAL A 219 -27.43 -7.18 60.84
N TYR A 220 -26.55 -6.18 60.81
CA TYR A 220 -25.71 -5.88 59.66
C TYR A 220 -24.82 -7.08 59.28
N GLU A 221 -24.10 -7.66 60.24
CA GLU A 221 -23.24 -8.83 60.00
C GLU A 221 -24.03 -10.03 59.48
N TYR A 222 -25.24 -10.24 59.99
CA TYR A 222 -26.10 -11.33 59.51
C TYR A 222 -26.60 -11.09 58.07
N LEU A 223 -26.99 -9.86 57.75
CA LEU A 223 -27.38 -9.48 56.39
C LEU A 223 -26.20 -9.57 55.42
N ASP A 224 -25.01 -9.11 55.80
CA ASP A 224 -23.80 -9.23 54.98
C ASP A 224 -23.46 -10.69 54.69
N ASN A 225 -23.52 -11.55 55.72
CA ASN A 225 -23.32 -12.99 55.53
C ASN A 225 -24.38 -13.62 54.61
N MET A 226 -25.63 -13.19 54.72
CA MET A 226 -26.72 -13.65 53.85
C MET A 226 -26.49 -13.23 52.39
N LEU A 227 -26.05 -11.99 52.17
CA LEU A 227 -25.68 -11.47 50.85
C LEU A 227 -24.49 -12.25 50.27
N ARG A 228 -23.43 -12.47 51.05
CA ARG A 228 -22.27 -13.27 50.62
C ARG A 228 -22.66 -14.68 50.20
N GLN A 229 -23.52 -15.35 50.96
CA GLN A 229 -24.01 -16.68 50.61
C GLN A 229 -24.83 -16.68 49.31
N ALA A 230 -25.68 -15.66 49.11
CA ALA A 230 -26.46 -15.53 47.88
C ALA A 230 -25.56 -15.29 46.65
N PHE A 231 -24.53 -14.44 46.78
CA PHE A 231 -23.57 -14.21 45.70
C PHE A 231 -22.71 -15.43 45.42
N ASN A 232 -22.23 -16.13 46.45
CA ASN A 232 -21.46 -17.37 46.29
C ASN A 232 -22.27 -18.47 45.60
N GLU A 233 -23.57 -18.54 45.85
CA GLU A 233 -24.45 -19.48 45.16
C GLU A 233 -24.63 -19.13 43.68
N VAL A 234 -24.79 -17.85 43.34
CA VAL A 234 -24.87 -17.43 41.94
C VAL A 234 -23.54 -17.66 41.23
N ALA A 235 -22.42 -17.37 41.88
CA ALA A 235 -21.08 -17.59 41.35
C ALA A 235 -20.77 -19.09 41.16
N GLY A 236 -21.15 -19.93 42.13
CA GLY A 236 -20.98 -21.39 42.06
C GLY A 236 -21.84 -22.06 40.99
N ASN A 237 -23.00 -21.48 40.68
CA ASN A 237 -23.88 -21.91 39.58
C ASN A 237 -23.48 -21.33 38.21
N GLY A 238 -22.27 -20.78 38.08
CA GLY A 238 -21.78 -19.99 36.95
C GLY A 238 -21.61 -20.70 35.61
N LYS A 239 -21.94 -22.00 35.47
CA LYS A 239 -22.12 -22.60 34.13
C LYS A 239 -23.51 -22.22 33.60
N ILE A 240 -23.55 -21.19 32.76
CA ILE A 240 -24.72 -20.84 31.96
C ILE A 240 -24.48 -21.42 30.56
N GLU A 241 -24.98 -22.63 30.31
CA GLU A 241 -25.02 -23.18 28.95
C GLU A 241 -26.14 -22.48 28.18
N GLY A 242 -25.77 -21.59 27.26
CA GLY A 242 -26.71 -20.97 26.33
C GLY A 242 -27.01 -21.91 25.18
N THR A 243 -28.20 -22.52 25.17
CA THR A 243 -28.70 -23.26 24.00
C THR A 243 -29.21 -22.25 22.97
N LEU A 244 -28.43 -22.05 21.90
CA LEU A 244 -28.86 -21.29 20.73
C LEU A 244 -29.96 -22.05 19.98
N ILE A 245 -31.21 -21.67 20.19
CA ILE A 245 -32.33 -22.15 19.35
C ILE A 245 -32.33 -21.31 18.08
N LYS A 246 -31.91 -21.89 16.95
CA LYS A 246 -32.06 -21.26 15.63
C LYS A 246 -33.55 -21.06 15.35
N HIS A 247 -34.03 -19.82 15.42
CA HIS A 247 -35.28 -19.45 14.79
C HIS A 247 -35.10 -19.58 13.27
N LYS A 248 -35.79 -20.55 12.64
CA LYS A 248 -35.99 -20.55 11.19
C LYS A 248 -36.76 -19.27 10.85
N ALA A 249 -36.14 -18.38 10.09
CA ALA A 249 -36.85 -17.29 9.44
C ALA A 249 -37.89 -17.92 8.52
N THR A 250 -39.17 -17.68 8.79
CA THR A 250 -40.26 -17.94 7.85
C THR A 250 -40.23 -16.82 6.83
N ASP A 251 -39.84 -17.13 5.60
CA ASP A 251 -39.97 -16.27 4.43
C ASP A 251 -41.46 -15.98 4.20
N ALA A 252 -41.91 -14.78 4.57
CA ALA A 252 -43.28 -14.33 4.34
C ALA A 252 -43.37 -12.83 4.03
N ASP A 253 -42.34 -12.23 3.42
CA ASP A 253 -42.39 -10.83 2.98
C ASP A 253 -41.68 -10.63 1.62
N THR A 254 -42.24 -11.26 0.59
CA THR A 254 -42.13 -10.79 -0.80
C THR A 254 -43.39 -11.23 -1.56
N ALA A 255 -44.48 -10.48 -1.41
CA ALA A 255 -45.54 -10.32 -2.40
C ALA A 255 -46.62 -9.34 -1.91
N VAL A 256 -46.42 -8.02 -2.11
CA VAL A 256 -47.42 -7.06 -2.63
C VAL A 256 -46.67 -5.95 -3.36
#